data_AF-A0A2V8VEA2-F1
#
_entry.id   AF-A0A2V8VEA2-F1
#
_cell.length_a   1.000
_cell.length_b   1.000
_cell.length_c   1.000
_cell.angle_alpha   90.00
_cell.angle_beta   90.00
_cell.angle_gamma   90.00
#
_symmetry.space_group_name_H-M   'P 1'
#
loop_
_entity.id
_entity.type
_entity.pdbx_description
1 polymer ?
#
loop_
_entity_poly.entity_id
_entity_poly.type
_entity_poly.pdbx_seq_one_letter_code
_entity_poly.pdbx_strand_id
1 'polypeptide(L)'
;AVPLTGVPSVEEMQKRVAAAVARHKEGEWITGGGWDHTLWPEKRFPNRQQLDAVAPKDPVILTHISCHVAVANSLALKKAEIDKSTPNPPGGEIEHDGLGEPTGMLKEAAAMALVKVRIPDPSPEERRRGIEIVLANVARNGVTSVQDNSAWEDFQVYQQLKEDGKLTARITEWLPFNASLNELQDRRAQGGYRDPWLKTGALKAVSDGALGSRTAALLEPYSDDPSSTGIFTYDPGKLRAMAIERDKAGFQLAFHAIGDRANRICLDVFQAVAKANGPRDRRDRIEHAQVVAPMDFQRFAELKVIASMQPSHQTTDMRWAEDRAHTRGTPC
;
A
#
# COMPACT_ATOMS: atom_id res chain seq x y z
N ALA A 1 -4.40 17.24 -2.65
CA ALA A 1 -5.20 16.04 -2.32
C ALA A 1 -6.41 16.41 -1.46
N VAL A 2 -7.58 15.84 -1.73
CA VAL A 2 -8.81 16.02 -0.93
C VAL A 2 -8.71 15.18 0.36
N PRO A 3 -8.74 15.79 1.55
CA PRO A 3 -8.68 15.06 2.82
C PRO A 3 -10.05 14.46 3.16
N LEU A 4 -10.12 13.13 3.25
CA LEU A 4 -11.38 12.40 3.49
C LEU A 4 -11.39 11.57 4.78
N THR A 5 -10.34 11.67 5.61
CA THR A 5 -10.32 11.04 6.93
C THR A 5 -11.52 11.50 7.78
N GLY A 6 -12.24 10.54 8.34
CA GLY A 6 -13.40 10.79 9.22
C GLY A 6 -14.64 11.33 8.51
N VAL A 7 -14.72 11.29 7.18
CA VAL A 7 -15.93 11.66 6.45
C VAL A 7 -17.06 10.69 6.81
N PRO A 8 -18.23 11.17 7.27
CA PRO A 8 -19.29 10.33 7.82
C PRO A 8 -20.28 9.79 6.78
N SER A 9 -20.24 10.25 5.53
CA SER A 9 -21.14 9.76 4.48
C SER A 9 -20.62 10.06 3.07
N VAL A 10 -21.25 9.45 2.06
CA VAL A 10 -20.98 9.74 0.64
C VAL A 10 -21.28 11.20 0.30
N GLU A 11 -22.35 11.78 0.86
CA GLU A 11 -22.75 13.16 0.58
C GLU A 11 -21.68 14.15 1.08
N GLU A 12 -21.08 13.89 2.24
CA GLU A 12 -19.99 14.72 2.75
C GLU A 12 -18.69 14.51 1.95
N MET A 13 -18.42 13.30 1.45
CA MET A 13 -17.35 13.07 0.48
C MET A 13 -17.58 13.91 -0.78
N GLN A 14 -18.77 13.86 -1.35
CA GLN A 14 -19.18 14.61 -2.54
C GLN A 14 -19.00 16.12 -2.34
N LYS A 15 -19.40 16.66 -1.18
CA LYS A 15 -19.18 18.08 -0.85
C LYS A 15 -17.70 18.47 -0.85
N ARG A 16 -16.83 17.64 -0.27
CA ARG A 16 -15.38 17.91 -0.25
C ARG A 16 -14.75 17.80 -1.63
N VAL A 17 -15.21 16.86 -2.46
CA VAL A 17 -14.80 16.73 -3.86
C VAL A 17 -15.26 17.95 -4.65
N ALA A 18 -16.52 18.37 -4.55
CA ALA A 18 -17.04 19.57 -5.21
C ALA A 18 -16.25 20.84 -4.82
N ALA A 19 -15.91 20.98 -3.53
CA ALA A 19 -15.08 22.08 -3.05
C ALA A 19 -13.63 22.03 -3.59
N ALA A 20 -13.13 20.85 -3.95
CA ALA A 20 -11.83 20.70 -4.60
C ALA A 20 -11.91 21.03 -6.09
N VAL A 21 -12.94 20.54 -6.79
CA VAL A 21 -13.22 20.86 -8.20
C VAL A 21 -13.30 22.38 -8.40
N ALA A 22 -14.00 23.11 -7.52
CA ALA A 22 -14.12 24.57 -7.61
C ALA A 22 -12.79 25.35 -7.48
N ARG A 23 -11.70 24.69 -7.06
CA ARG A 23 -10.37 25.28 -6.87
C ARG A 23 -9.36 24.85 -7.94
N HIS A 24 -9.72 23.92 -8.81
CA HIS A 24 -8.85 23.39 -9.87
C HIS A 24 -9.35 23.85 -11.24
N LYS A 25 -8.48 23.76 -12.25
CA LYS A 25 -8.89 23.98 -13.64
C LYS A 25 -9.63 22.74 -14.15
N GLU A 26 -10.61 22.98 -15.01
CA GLU A 26 -11.35 21.91 -15.67
C GLU A 26 -10.39 20.91 -16.33
N GLY A 27 -10.57 19.62 -16.01
CA GLY A 27 -9.78 18.52 -16.53
C GLY A 27 -8.52 18.19 -15.73
N GLU A 28 -8.18 18.96 -14.70
CA GLU A 28 -7.13 18.61 -13.75
C GLU A 28 -7.55 17.44 -12.86
N TRP A 29 -6.59 16.60 -12.47
CA TRP A 29 -6.86 15.44 -11.62
C TRP A 29 -7.22 15.85 -10.19
N ILE A 30 -8.38 15.38 -9.73
CA ILE A 30 -8.77 15.49 -8.33
C ILE A 30 -8.38 14.20 -7.63
N THR A 31 -7.28 14.25 -6.88
CA THR A 31 -6.80 13.14 -6.05
C THR A 31 -7.14 13.37 -4.59
N GLY A 32 -7.32 12.31 -3.82
CA GLY A 32 -7.62 12.39 -2.40
C GLY A 32 -7.61 11.03 -1.73
N GLY A 33 -7.89 11.00 -0.43
CA GLY A 33 -8.00 9.74 0.27
C GLY A 33 -8.24 9.82 1.76
N GLY A 34 -8.26 8.65 2.39
CA GLY A 34 -8.55 8.47 3.81
C GLY A 34 -10.02 8.24 4.12
N TRP A 35 -10.88 8.09 3.10
CA TRP A 35 -12.28 7.75 3.31
C TRP A 35 -12.42 6.31 3.83
N ASP A 36 -13.45 6.09 4.64
CA ASP A 36 -13.75 4.81 5.27
C ASP A 36 -15.27 4.60 5.25
N HIS A 37 -15.72 3.68 4.38
CA HIS A 37 -17.13 3.36 4.24
C HIS A 37 -17.73 2.73 5.50
N THR A 38 -16.93 2.17 6.40
CA THR A 38 -17.43 1.57 7.65
C THR A 38 -17.96 2.61 8.63
N LEU A 39 -17.59 3.89 8.43
CA LEU A 39 -18.10 5.03 9.17
C LEU A 39 -19.45 5.53 8.63
N TRP A 40 -19.88 5.05 7.46
CA TRP A 40 -21.09 5.55 6.78
C TRP A 40 -22.33 4.77 7.19
N PRO A 41 -23.52 5.41 7.23
CA PRO A 41 -24.77 4.73 7.52
C PRO A 41 -25.03 3.50 6.64
N GLU A 42 -24.70 3.58 5.36
CA GLU A 42 -24.95 2.52 4.38
C GLU A 42 -23.94 1.37 4.46
N LYS A 43 -22.76 1.60 5.05
CA LYS A 43 -21.64 0.65 5.10
C LYS A 43 -21.30 0.01 3.75
N ARG A 44 -21.41 0.79 2.67
CA ARG A 44 -21.17 0.35 1.28
C ARG A 44 -20.10 1.20 0.63
N PHE A 45 -19.32 0.57 -0.25
CA PHE A 45 -18.40 1.31 -1.10
C PHE A 45 -19.15 2.32 -1.98
N PRO A 46 -18.54 3.48 -2.25
CA PRO A 46 -19.07 4.42 -3.24
C PRO A 46 -18.88 3.87 -4.66
N ASN A 47 -19.53 4.50 -5.63
CA ASN A 47 -19.38 4.17 -7.05
C ASN A 47 -19.03 5.42 -7.89
N ARG A 48 -18.67 5.18 -9.16
CA ARG A 48 -18.29 6.22 -10.11
C ARG A 48 -19.38 7.26 -10.31
N GLN A 49 -20.66 6.87 -10.32
CA GLN A 49 -21.78 7.77 -10.55
C GLN A 49 -21.91 8.83 -9.46
N GLN A 50 -21.62 8.47 -8.20
CA GLN A 50 -21.59 9.41 -7.09
C GLN A 50 -20.48 10.47 -7.27
N LEU A 51 -19.34 10.10 -7.84
CA LEU A 51 -18.28 11.07 -8.16
C LEU A 51 -18.60 11.89 -9.42
N ASP A 52 -19.19 11.26 -10.45
CA ASP A 52 -19.61 11.94 -11.68
C ASP A 52 -20.59 13.08 -11.41
N ALA A 53 -21.46 12.93 -10.41
CA ALA A 53 -22.44 13.94 -10.02
C ALA A 53 -21.81 15.27 -9.55
N VAL A 54 -20.58 15.23 -9.03
CA VAL A 54 -19.88 16.42 -8.48
C VAL A 54 -18.62 16.82 -9.26
N ALA A 55 -18.12 15.95 -10.13
CA ALA A 55 -16.92 16.16 -10.93
C ALA A 55 -17.09 15.60 -12.35
N PRO A 56 -18.09 16.06 -13.13
CA PRO A 56 -18.38 15.48 -14.45
C PRO A 56 -17.30 15.76 -15.50
N LYS A 57 -16.44 16.76 -15.27
CA LYS A 57 -15.42 17.22 -16.21
C LYS A 57 -13.98 17.05 -15.70
N ASP A 58 -13.82 16.54 -14.49
CA ASP A 58 -12.54 16.39 -13.82
C ASP A 58 -12.32 14.92 -13.48
N PRO A 59 -11.19 14.31 -13.87
CA PRO A 59 -10.93 12.93 -13.49
C PRO A 59 -10.66 12.85 -11.98
N VAL A 60 -11.37 11.95 -11.31
CA VAL A 60 -11.30 11.76 -9.85
C VAL A 60 -10.84 10.35 -9.53
N ILE A 61 -9.90 10.23 -8.60
CA ILE A 61 -9.59 8.96 -7.93
C ILE A 61 -9.31 9.21 -6.45
N LEU A 62 -10.04 8.49 -5.58
CA LEU A 62 -9.98 8.66 -4.13
C LEU A 62 -9.55 7.34 -3.49
N THR A 63 -8.41 7.34 -2.81
CA THR A 63 -7.85 6.15 -2.17
C THR A 63 -8.48 5.94 -0.78
N HIS A 64 -8.97 4.73 -0.51
CA HIS A 64 -9.52 4.36 0.80
C HIS A 64 -8.47 4.43 1.90
N ILE A 65 -8.89 4.56 3.17
CA ILE A 65 -7.98 4.62 4.32
C ILE A 65 -7.07 3.39 4.41
N SER A 66 -7.50 2.23 3.89
CA SER A 66 -6.68 1.02 3.85
C SER A 66 -5.55 1.07 2.82
N CYS A 67 -5.55 2.04 1.89
CA CYS A 67 -4.64 2.09 0.73
C CYS A 67 -4.76 0.92 -0.29
N HIS A 68 -5.63 -0.06 -0.03
CA HIS A 68 -5.82 -1.25 -0.88
C HIS A 68 -6.97 -1.13 -1.88
N VAL A 69 -7.82 -0.11 -1.76
CA VAL A 69 -8.87 0.14 -2.75
C VAL A 69 -8.95 1.62 -3.07
N ALA A 70 -9.45 1.95 -4.26
CA ALA A 70 -9.82 3.30 -4.65
C ALA A 70 -11.13 3.31 -5.42
N VAL A 71 -11.82 4.45 -5.37
CA VAL A 71 -12.96 4.74 -6.25
C VAL A 71 -12.52 5.76 -7.31
N ALA A 72 -12.76 5.45 -8.58
CA ALA A 72 -12.50 6.32 -9.71
C ALA A 72 -13.82 6.70 -10.40
N ASN A 73 -13.94 7.95 -10.87
CA ASN A 73 -15.11 8.40 -11.63
C ASN A 73 -15.03 7.95 -13.10
N SER A 74 -16.11 8.16 -13.86
CA SER A 74 -16.19 7.71 -15.27
C SER A 74 -15.12 8.35 -16.14
N LEU A 75 -14.75 9.62 -15.90
CA LEU A 75 -13.71 10.30 -16.68
C LEU A 75 -12.31 9.74 -16.38
N ALA A 76 -12.02 9.39 -15.13
CA ALA A 76 -10.77 8.73 -14.75
C ALA A 76 -10.65 7.34 -15.37
N LEU A 77 -11.72 6.53 -15.34
CA LEU A 77 -11.76 5.22 -16.02
C LEU A 77 -11.56 5.35 -17.52
N LYS A 78 -12.23 6.32 -18.16
CA LYS A 78 -12.07 6.59 -19.60
C LYS A 78 -10.64 6.98 -19.96
N LYS A 79 -9.98 7.83 -19.16
CA LYS A 79 -8.56 8.18 -19.36
C LYS A 79 -7.62 6.99 -19.17
N ALA A 80 -8.02 6.03 -18.35
CA ALA A 80 -7.31 4.78 -18.13
C ALA A 80 -7.61 3.70 -19.19
N GLU A 81 -8.51 3.97 -20.13
CA GLU A 81 -8.99 3.02 -21.13
C GLU A 81 -9.64 1.77 -20.50
N ILE A 82 -10.30 1.94 -19.35
CA ILE A 82 -11.03 0.88 -18.65
C ILE A 82 -12.50 0.89 -19.09
N ASP A 83 -12.97 -0.25 -19.56
CA ASP A 83 -14.35 -0.53 -19.93
C ASP A 83 -14.80 -1.94 -19.50
N LYS A 84 -16.02 -2.33 -19.85
CA LYS A 84 -16.61 -3.65 -19.55
C LYS A 84 -15.83 -4.87 -20.05
N SER A 85 -14.93 -4.67 -21.02
CA SER A 85 -14.11 -5.74 -21.61
C SER A 85 -12.72 -5.83 -20.97
N THR A 86 -12.39 -4.88 -20.09
CA THR A 86 -11.08 -4.83 -19.44
C THR A 86 -10.98 -5.96 -18.40
N PRO A 87 -10.05 -6.93 -18.56
CA PRO A 87 -9.89 -8.01 -17.61
C PRO A 87 -9.25 -7.50 -16.31
N ASN A 88 -9.47 -8.24 -15.22
CA ASN A 88 -8.74 -8.03 -13.98
C ASN A 88 -7.23 -8.21 -14.19
N PRO A 89 -6.38 -7.26 -13.74
CA PRO A 89 -4.94 -7.45 -13.79
C PRO A 89 -4.51 -8.54 -12.79
N PRO A 90 -3.39 -9.24 -13.02
CA PRO A 90 -2.85 -10.17 -12.03
C PRO A 90 -2.66 -9.48 -10.66
N GLY A 91 -3.26 -10.05 -9.62
CA GLY A 91 -3.17 -9.51 -8.25
C GLY A 91 -4.04 -8.28 -7.98
N GLY A 92 -5.03 -7.97 -8.82
CA GLY A 92 -6.02 -6.93 -8.57
C GLY A 92 -7.37 -7.22 -9.23
N GLU A 93 -8.38 -6.44 -8.86
CA GLU A 93 -9.74 -6.61 -9.35
C GLU A 93 -10.35 -5.24 -9.71
N ILE A 94 -10.95 -5.18 -10.89
CA ILE A 94 -11.86 -4.10 -11.30
C ILE A 94 -13.27 -4.61 -10.97
N GLU A 95 -13.95 -3.94 -10.05
CA GLU A 95 -15.31 -4.35 -9.71
C GLU A 95 -16.27 -3.96 -10.84
N HIS A 96 -17.13 -4.90 -11.21
CA HIS A 96 -18.16 -4.72 -12.23
C HIS A 96 -19.54 -4.91 -11.61
N ASP A 97 -20.53 -4.15 -12.10
CA ASP A 97 -21.92 -4.31 -11.69
C ASP A 97 -22.61 -5.51 -12.39
N GLY A 98 -23.90 -5.71 -12.11
CA GLY A 98 -24.69 -6.80 -12.69
C GLY A 98 -24.87 -6.73 -14.21
N LEU A 99 -24.49 -5.62 -14.86
CA LEU A 99 -24.49 -5.46 -16.31
C LEU A 99 -23.09 -5.62 -16.91
N GLY A 100 -22.08 -5.87 -16.07
CA GLY A 100 -20.69 -5.95 -16.47
C GLY A 100 -20.03 -4.60 -16.68
N GLU A 101 -20.63 -3.49 -16.23
CA GLU A 101 -20.01 -2.17 -16.32
C GLU A 101 -19.10 -1.92 -15.09
N PRO A 102 -17.90 -1.34 -15.25
CA PRO A 102 -17.04 -1.03 -14.11
C PRO A 102 -17.76 -0.08 -13.12
N THR A 103 -17.76 -0.43 -11.84
CA THR A 103 -18.40 0.40 -10.79
C THR A 103 -17.57 1.62 -10.42
N GLY A 104 -16.29 1.64 -10.83
CA GLY A 104 -15.29 2.60 -10.37
C GLY A 104 -14.45 2.11 -9.20
N MET A 105 -14.84 1.01 -8.55
CA MET A 105 -14.03 0.40 -7.49
C MET A 105 -12.88 -0.41 -8.08
N LEU A 106 -11.66 -0.07 -7.64
CA LEU A 106 -10.41 -0.70 -8.02
C LEU A 106 -9.80 -1.32 -6.77
N LYS A 107 -9.62 -2.65 -6.77
CA LYS A 107 -9.09 -3.40 -5.63
C LYS A 107 -7.65 -3.84 -5.90
N GLU A 108 -6.81 -3.61 -4.92
CA GLU A 108 -5.36 -3.77 -4.92
C GLU A 108 -4.58 -2.84 -5.84
N ALA A 109 -3.28 -2.76 -5.54
CA ALA A 109 -2.35 -1.86 -6.22
C ALA A 109 -2.34 -2.07 -7.74
N ALA A 110 -2.50 -3.32 -8.21
CA ALA A 110 -2.50 -3.64 -9.64
C ALA A 110 -3.67 -2.99 -10.39
N ALA A 111 -4.89 -3.03 -9.84
CA ALA A 111 -6.05 -2.37 -10.46
C ALA A 111 -5.98 -0.85 -10.31
N MET A 112 -5.58 -0.36 -9.13
CA MET A 112 -5.41 1.07 -8.89
C MET A 112 -4.35 1.69 -9.82
N ALA A 113 -3.28 0.95 -10.14
CA ALA A 113 -2.21 1.40 -11.02
C ALA A 113 -2.71 1.74 -12.43
N LEU A 114 -3.69 1.00 -12.98
CA LEU A 114 -4.25 1.26 -14.31
C LEU A 114 -4.74 2.71 -14.47
N VAL A 115 -5.30 3.27 -13.39
CA VAL A 115 -5.73 4.68 -13.35
C VAL A 115 -4.61 5.61 -12.89
N LYS A 116 -3.86 5.23 -11.85
CA LYS A 116 -2.82 6.11 -11.26
C LYS A 116 -1.72 6.49 -12.25
N VAL A 117 -1.35 5.62 -13.19
CA VAL A 117 -0.34 5.93 -14.24
C VAL A 117 -0.78 7.04 -15.21
N ARG A 118 -2.06 7.43 -15.19
CA ARG A 118 -2.60 8.52 -16.02
C ARG A 118 -2.60 9.87 -15.29
N ILE A 119 -2.27 9.88 -13.99
CA ILE A 119 -2.12 11.09 -13.19
C ILE A 119 -0.73 11.67 -13.49
N PRO A 120 -0.62 12.97 -13.79
CA PRO A 120 0.69 13.62 -13.92
C PRO A 120 1.50 13.49 -12.64
N ASP A 121 2.80 13.24 -12.77
CA ASP A 121 3.71 13.28 -11.64
C ASP A 121 3.72 14.69 -11.00
N PRO A 122 3.88 14.79 -9.67
CA PRO A 122 4.01 16.08 -9.00
C PRO A 122 5.27 16.81 -9.51
N SER A 123 5.19 18.14 -9.58
CA SER A 123 6.38 18.94 -9.90
C SER A 123 7.47 18.76 -8.84
N PRO A 124 8.75 18.99 -9.16
CA PRO A 124 9.82 18.96 -8.17
C PRO A 124 9.54 19.84 -6.94
N GLU A 125 8.94 21.02 -7.14
CA GLU A 125 8.56 21.96 -6.08
C GLU A 125 7.44 21.40 -5.21
N GLU A 126 6.41 20.79 -5.82
CA GLU A 126 5.31 20.15 -5.09
C GLU A 126 5.81 18.99 -4.24
N ARG A 127 6.70 18.16 -4.81
CA ARG A 127 7.34 17.03 -4.13
C ARG A 127 8.18 17.50 -2.93
N ARG A 128 9.04 18.51 -3.14
CA ARG A 128 9.85 19.11 -2.07
C ARG A 128 9.00 19.68 -0.95
N ARG A 129 7.95 20.43 -1.30
CA ARG A 129 7.01 20.98 -0.31
C ARG A 129 6.29 19.88 0.48
N GLY A 130 5.85 18.82 -0.18
CA GLY A 130 5.21 17.68 0.46
C GLY A 130 6.12 17.02 1.50
N ILE A 131 7.38 16.78 1.13
CA ILE A 131 8.39 16.18 2.01
C ILE A 131 8.72 17.11 3.19
N GLU A 132 8.87 18.42 2.99
CA GLU A 132 9.10 19.37 4.09
C GLU A 132 7.94 19.38 5.10
N ILE A 133 6.70 19.25 4.65
CA ILE A 133 5.53 19.12 5.53
C ILE A 133 5.59 17.83 6.36
N VAL A 134 5.96 16.70 5.74
CA VAL A 134 6.10 15.41 6.41
C VAL A 134 7.22 15.46 7.45
N LEU A 135 8.39 15.97 7.09
CA LEU A 135 9.54 16.12 8.00
C LEU A 135 9.22 17.02 9.20
N ALA A 136 8.47 18.10 9.00
CA ALA A 136 7.98 18.93 10.10
C ALA A 136 6.99 18.17 11.01
N ASN A 137 6.12 17.33 10.43
CA ASN A 137 5.19 16.49 11.19
C ASN A 137 5.91 15.39 12.01
N VAL A 138 6.89 14.74 11.41
CA VAL A 138 7.74 13.74 12.05
C VAL A 138 8.50 14.37 13.23
N ALA A 139 9.14 15.52 13.00
CA ALA A 139 9.90 16.22 14.03
C ALA A 139 9.03 16.70 15.20
N ARG A 140 7.86 17.29 14.95
CA ARG A 140 6.96 17.76 16.02
C ARG A 140 6.41 16.64 16.90
N ASN A 141 6.42 15.40 16.41
CA ASN A 141 6.00 14.21 17.14
C ASN A 141 7.18 13.43 17.76
N GLY A 142 8.39 13.99 17.73
CA GLY A 142 9.58 13.37 18.33
C GLY A 142 10.12 12.15 17.58
N VAL A 143 9.65 11.89 16.36
CA VAL A 143 10.16 10.80 15.53
C VAL A 143 11.48 11.24 14.90
N THR A 144 12.55 10.48 15.14
CA THR A 144 13.91 10.84 14.69
C THR A 144 14.48 9.91 13.63
N SER A 145 13.76 8.84 13.28
CA SER A 145 14.11 7.93 12.18
C SER A 145 12.86 7.31 11.56
N VAL A 146 12.87 7.17 10.24
CA VAL A 146 11.76 6.66 9.44
C VAL A 146 12.27 5.60 8.47
N GLN A 147 11.54 4.49 8.38
CA GLN A 147 11.64 3.57 7.24
C GLN A 147 10.68 4.10 6.17
N ASP A 148 11.22 4.63 5.09
CA ASP A 148 10.42 5.24 4.04
C ASP A 148 10.21 4.26 2.88
N ASN A 149 9.05 4.37 2.25
CA ASN A 149 8.65 3.56 1.10
C ASN A 149 7.94 4.47 0.10
N SER A 150 8.70 5.42 -0.42
CA SER A 150 8.26 6.46 -1.33
C SER A 150 8.83 6.23 -2.73
N ALA A 151 8.64 7.18 -3.66
CA ALA A 151 9.20 7.07 -4.99
C ALA A 151 10.70 7.42 -5.00
N TRP A 152 11.45 6.96 -6.01
CA TRP A 152 12.88 7.23 -6.07
C TRP A 152 13.20 8.73 -6.14
N GLU A 153 12.36 9.53 -6.79
CA GLU A 153 12.59 10.97 -6.87
C GLU A 153 12.23 11.69 -5.55
N ASP A 154 11.47 11.05 -4.64
CA ASP A 154 11.30 11.53 -3.26
C ASP A 154 12.60 11.35 -2.48
N PHE A 155 13.30 10.23 -2.68
CA PHE A 155 14.64 10.01 -2.15
C PHE A 155 15.64 11.07 -2.61
N GLN A 156 15.61 11.45 -3.89
CA GLN A 156 16.45 12.51 -4.42
C GLN A 156 16.16 13.86 -3.76
N VAL A 157 14.90 14.13 -3.39
CA VAL A 157 14.58 15.31 -2.58
C VAL A 157 15.16 15.22 -1.17
N TYR A 158 15.14 14.06 -0.51
CA TYR A 158 15.85 13.91 0.77
C TYR A 158 17.35 14.15 0.63
N GLN A 159 17.97 13.75 -0.49
CA GLN A 159 19.38 14.06 -0.76
C GLN A 159 19.61 15.57 -0.81
N GLN A 160 18.79 16.30 -1.56
CA GLN A 160 18.86 17.77 -1.61
C GLN A 160 18.64 18.41 -0.23
N LEU A 161 17.63 17.96 0.52
CA LEU A 161 17.36 18.48 1.86
C LEU A 161 18.50 18.19 2.84
N LYS A 162 19.19 17.06 2.69
CA LYS A 162 20.38 16.75 3.48
C LYS A 162 21.55 17.68 3.14
N GLU A 163 21.79 17.93 1.85
CA GLU A 163 22.80 18.87 1.36
C GLU A 163 22.51 20.30 1.83
N ASP A 164 21.24 20.70 1.85
CA ASP A 164 20.77 21.99 2.36
C ASP A 164 20.85 22.11 3.90
N GLY A 165 21.20 21.05 4.62
CA GLY A 165 21.16 21.01 6.09
C GLY A 165 19.73 21.05 6.69
N LYS A 166 18.72 20.67 5.90
CA LYS A 166 17.29 20.71 6.24
C LYS A 166 16.66 19.35 6.52
N LEU A 167 17.41 18.25 6.39
CA LEU A 167 16.90 16.92 6.73
C LEU A 167 16.80 16.75 8.26
N THR A 168 15.58 16.68 8.79
CA THR A 168 15.31 16.68 10.24
C THR A 168 15.18 15.29 10.87
N ALA A 169 15.15 14.22 10.06
CA ALA A 169 15.02 12.83 10.51
C ALA A 169 15.93 11.89 9.72
N ARG A 170 16.33 10.78 10.32
CA ARG A 170 17.10 9.73 9.63
C ARG A 170 16.20 8.90 8.74
N ILE A 171 16.42 8.92 7.43
CA ILE A 171 15.58 8.22 6.44
C ILE A 171 16.30 6.98 5.93
N THR A 172 15.61 5.84 5.98
CA THR A 172 16.02 4.61 5.30
C THR A 172 14.99 4.29 4.23
N GLU A 173 15.33 4.58 2.98
CA GLU A 173 14.45 4.43 1.82
C GLU A 173 14.43 2.98 1.34
N TRP A 174 13.24 2.43 1.16
CA TRP A 174 13.07 1.09 0.60
C TRP A 174 13.06 1.13 -0.91
N LEU A 175 13.59 0.06 -1.51
CA LEU A 175 13.59 -0.10 -2.96
C LEU A 175 12.51 -1.09 -3.39
N PRO A 176 11.96 -0.96 -4.61
CA PRO A 176 10.90 -1.85 -5.08
C PRO A 176 11.43 -3.26 -5.33
N PHE A 177 10.92 -4.27 -4.61
CA PHE A 177 11.35 -5.67 -4.76
C PHE A 177 11.26 -6.19 -6.20
N ASN A 178 10.29 -5.69 -6.97
CA ASN A 178 10.03 -6.10 -8.35
C ASN A 178 10.95 -5.45 -9.39
N ALA A 179 11.77 -4.46 -9.02
CA ALA A 179 12.78 -3.93 -9.93
C ALA A 179 13.81 -5.02 -10.30
N SER A 180 14.46 -4.81 -11.45
CA SER A 180 15.57 -5.67 -11.88
C SER A 180 16.72 -5.59 -10.88
N LEU A 181 17.51 -6.67 -10.74
CA LEU A 181 18.62 -6.67 -9.80
C LEU A 181 19.66 -5.58 -10.13
N ASN A 182 19.87 -5.29 -11.42
CA ASN A 182 20.75 -4.22 -11.88
C ASN A 182 20.24 -2.85 -11.40
N GLU A 183 18.96 -2.55 -11.61
CA GLU A 183 18.36 -1.30 -11.14
C GLU A 183 18.46 -1.16 -9.61
N LEU A 184 18.24 -2.24 -8.86
CA LEU A 184 18.38 -2.25 -7.41
C LEU A 184 19.82 -1.96 -6.97
N GLN A 185 20.81 -2.55 -7.65
CA GLN A 185 22.22 -2.33 -7.37
C GLN A 185 22.62 -0.89 -7.72
N ASP A 186 22.14 -0.36 -8.84
CA ASP A 186 22.39 1.01 -9.28
C ASP A 186 21.81 2.02 -8.29
N ARG A 187 20.55 1.85 -7.87
CA ARG A 187 19.94 2.72 -6.85
C ARG A 187 20.66 2.63 -5.52
N ARG A 188 21.06 1.43 -5.08
CA ARG A 188 21.88 1.27 -3.85
C ARG A 188 23.24 1.95 -3.98
N ALA A 189 23.86 1.92 -5.15
CA ALA A 189 25.13 2.60 -5.40
C ALA A 189 24.98 4.13 -5.39
N GLN A 190 23.91 4.66 -6.00
CA GLN A 190 23.61 6.09 -6.06
C GLN A 190 23.19 6.67 -4.70
N GLY A 191 22.31 5.97 -3.97
CA GLY A 191 21.79 6.42 -2.68
C GLY A 191 22.64 6.05 -1.47
N GLY A 192 23.57 5.10 -1.63
CA GLY A 192 24.35 4.53 -0.54
C GLY A 192 23.50 3.68 0.42
N TYR A 193 24.16 2.94 1.31
CA TYR A 193 23.50 2.04 2.28
C TYR A 193 24.12 2.09 3.69
N ARG A 194 25.11 2.98 3.91
CA ARG A 194 25.89 3.06 5.16
C ARG A 194 25.77 4.38 5.89
N ASP A 195 25.29 5.41 5.22
CA ASP A 195 25.15 6.74 5.80
C ASP A 195 24.08 6.72 6.92
N PRO A 196 24.37 7.30 8.11
CA PRO A 196 23.47 7.24 9.25
C PRO A 196 22.24 8.16 9.13
N TRP A 197 22.24 9.13 8.23
CA TRP A 197 21.17 10.11 8.03
C TRP A 197 20.25 9.77 6.85
N LEU A 198 20.82 9.33 5.73
CA LEU A 198 20.04 9.03 4.53
C LEU A 198 20.66 7.87 3.77
N LYS A 199 19.91 6.78 3.61
CA LYS A 199 20.41 5.58 2.92
C LYS A 199 19.27 4.79 2.28
N THR A 200 19.62 3.95 1.32
CA THR A 200 18.76 2.86 0.85
C THR A 200 18.77 1.68 1.83
N GLY A 201 17.66 0.95 1.90
CA GLY A 201 17.38 -0.10 2.87
C GLY A 201 16.79 -1.37 2.25
N ALA A 202 15.69 -1.84 2.82
CA ALA A 202 15.07 -3.10 2.44
C ALA A 202 14.43 -3.04 1.04
N LEU A 203 14.23 -4.21 0.45
CA LEU A 203 13.39 -4.37 -0.73
C LEU A 203 11.94 -4.63 -0.30
N LYS A 204 11.03 -3.73 -0.66
CA LYS A 204 9.61 -3.83 -0.31
C LYS A 204 8.84 -4.63 -1.34
N ALA A 205 8.18 -5.70 -0.90
CA ALA A 205 7.15 -6.42 -1.64
C ALA A 205 5.79 -6.30 -0.93
N VAL A 206 4.70 -6.31 -1.70
CA VAL A 206 3.31 -6.33 -1.19
C VAL A 206 2.69 -7.67 -1.53
N SER A 207 2.63 -8.60 -0.57
CA SER A 207 2.28 -10.01 -0.85
C SER A 207 0.79 -10.32 -0.81
N ASP A 208 -0.01 -9.48 -0.17
CA ASP A 208 -1.47 -9.56 -0.15
C ASP A 208 -2.11 -8.18 0.04
N GLY A 209 -3.44 -8.17 0.12
CA GLY A 209 -4.24 -6.97 0.34
C GLY A 209 -4.43 -6.60 1.82
N ALA A 210 -5.62 -6.06 2.14
CA ALA A 210 -6.04 -5.76 3.51
C ALA A 210 -7.31 -6.49 3.92
N LEU A 211 -7.45 -6.70 5.23
CA LEU A 211 -8.66 -7.26 5.83
C LEU A 211 -9.88 -6.34 5.60
N GLY A 212 -9.64 -5.02 5.55
CA GLY A 212 -10.60 -3.96 5.26
C GLY A 212 -11.33 -4.10 3.92
N SER A 213 -10.68 -4.69 2.93
CA SER A 213 -11.18 -4.84 1.56
C SER A 213 -11.44 -6.30 1.16
N ARG A 214 -11.31 -7.23 2.11
CA ARG A 214 -11.39 -8.70 1.89
C ARG A 214 -10.36 -9.24 0.91
N THR A 215 -9.20 -8.59 0.85
CA THR A 215 -8.12 -8.93 -0.09
C THR A 215 -6.86 -9.43 0.60
N ALA A 216 -6.75 -9.32 1.93
CA ALA A 216 -5.73 -10.04 2.68
C ALA A 216 -5.89 -11.55 2.50
N ALA A 217 -4.78 -12.26 2.28
CA ALA A 217 -4.83 -13.67 1.93
C ALA A 217 -4.95 -14.53 3.19
N LEU A 218 -6.10 -15.17 3.36
CA LEU A 218 -6.44 -15.98 4.53
C LEU A 218 -6.27 -17.49 4.25
N LEU A 219 -5.99 -18.27 5.31
CA LEU A 219 -5.94 -19.74 5.23
C LEU A 219 -7.35 -20.31 5.01
N GLU A 220 -8.34 -19.73 5.68
CA GLU A 220 -9.76 -20.07 5.57
C GLU A 220 -10.52 -18.93 4.88
N PRO A 221 -11.74 -19.17 4.34
CA PRO A 221 -12.57 -18.12 3.80
C PRO A 221 -12.89 -17.00 4.82
N TYR A 222 -13.16 -15.80 4.31
CA TYR A 222 -13.66 -14.70 5.15
C TYR A 222 -14.97 -15.11 5.83
N SER A 223 -15.12 -14.79 7.13
CA SER A 223 -16.33 -15.16 7.87
C SER A 223 -17.60 -14.48 7.34
N ASP A 224 -17.46 -13.27 6.81
CA ASP A 224 -18.53 -12.48 6.20
C ASP A 224 -18.58 -12.54 4.66
N ASP A 225 -17.67 -13.30 4.04
CA ASP A 225 -17.66 -13.62 2.61
C ASP A 225 -17.03 -15.00 2.38
N PRO A 226 -17.81 -16.10 2.54
CA PRO A 226 -17.31 -17.46 2.38
C PRO A 226 -16.83 -17.80 0.97
N SER A 227 -17.08 -16.93 -0.03
CA SER A 227 -16.64 -17.15 -1.41
C SER A 227 -15.18 -16.74 -1.65
N SER A 228 -14.58 -15.97 -0.74
CA SER A 228 -13.25 -15.41 -0.88
C SER A 228 -12.30 -15.87 0.22
N THR A 229 -11.04 -16.11 -0.14
CA THR A 229 -9.90 -16.26 0.80
C THR A 229 -8.89 -15.12 0.61
N GLY A 230 -9.31 -14.03 -0.03
CA GLY A 230 -8.46 -12.91 -0.43
C GLY A 230 -7.45 -13.24 -1.53
N ILE A 231 -6.51 -12.32 -1.75
CA ILE A 231 -5.65 -12.31 -2.93
C ILE A 231 -4.20 -12.36 -2.47
N PHE A 232 -3.48 -13.42 -2.84
CA PHE A 232 -2.02 -13.43 -2.76
C PHE A 232 -1.46 -12.92 -4.10
N THR A 233 -0.66 -11.86 -4.06
CA THR A 233 -0.32 -11.06 -5.25
C THR A 233 0.86 -11.63 -6.06
N TYR A 234 1.52 -12.68 -5.56
CA TYR A 234 2.65 -13.34 -6.20
C TYR A 234 2.35 -14.79 -6.53
N ASP A 235 3.03 -15.32 -7.55
CA ASP A 235 3.32 -16.76 -7.59
C ASP A 235 4.33 -17.08 -6.46
N PRO A 236 4.02 -18.03 -5.54
CA PRO A 236 4.91 -18.34 -4.41
C PRO A 236 6.30 -18.84 -4.84
N GLY A 237 6.37 -19.60 -5.94
CA GLY A 237 7.63 -20.10 -6.50
C GLY A 237 8.53 -18.98 -6.98
N LYS A 238 7.95 -18.02 -7.70
CA LYS A 238 8.61 -16.81 -8.21
C LYS A 238 9.06 -15.90 -7.07
N LEU A 239 8.20 -15.63 -6.08
CA LEU A 239 8.57 -14.82 -4.91
C LEU A 239 9.80 -15.41 -4.20
N ARG A 240 9.79 -16.73 -3.97
CA ARG A 240 10.92 -17.45 -3.35
C ARG A 240 12.20 -17.34 -4.16
N ALA A 241 12.13 -17.58 -5.47
CA ALA A 241 13.31 -17.49 -6.35
C ALA A 241 13.91 -16.07 -6.35
N MET A 242 13.05 -15.06 -6.48
CA MET A 242 13.43 -13.65 -6.44
C MET A 242 14.06 -13.27 -5.09
N ALA A 243 13.50 -13.75 -3.98
CA ALA A 243 14.00 -13.48 -2.64
C ALA A 243 15.41 -14.07 -2.41
N ILE A 244 15.65 -15.30 -2.86
CA ILE A 244 16.98 -15.94 -2.76
C ILE A 244 18.02 -15.15 -3.56
N GLU A 245 17.69 -14.72 -4.78
CA GLU A 245 18.57 -13.90 -5.62
C GLU A 245 18.93 -12.56 -4.95
N ARG A 246 17.92 -11.88 -4.39
CA ARG A 246 18.07 -10.56 -3.75
C ARG A 246 18.84 -10.62 -2.44
N ASP A 247 18.57 -11.64 -1.62
CA ASP A 247 19.34 -11.90 -0.39
C ASP A 247 20.82 -12.19 -0.71
N LYS A 248 21.09 -12.97 -1.76
CA LYS A 248 22.46 -13.27 -2.21
C LYS A 248 23.20 -12.00 -2.65
N ALA A 249 22.49 -11.01 -3.20
CA ALA A 249 23.04 -9.69 -3.53
C ALA A 249 23.20 -8.75 -2.32
N GLY A 250 22.89 -9.24 -1.12
CA GLY A 250 23.10 -8.53 0.15
C GLY A 250 21.98 -7.56 0.53
N PHE A 251 20.82 -7.64 -0.12
CA PHE A 251 19.66 -6.83 0.27
C PHE A 251 18.95 -7.43 1.50
N GLN A 252 18.33 -6.56 2.29
CA GLN A 252 17.32 -6.93 3.30
C GLN A 252 15.97 -7.04 2.61
N LEU A 253 15.10 -7.94 3.07
CA LEU A 253 13.77 -8.16 2.52
C LEU A 253 12.68 -7.65 3.49
N ALA A 254 11.70 -6.94 2.94
CA ALA A 254 10.54 -6.44 3.66
C ALA A 254 9.26 -6.81 2.91
N PHE A 255 8.46 -7.72 3.48
CA PHE A 255 7.22 -8.17 2.85
C PHE A 255 6.02 -7.66 3.63
N HIS A 256 5.12 -6.94 2.96
CA HIS A 256 3.78 -6.70 3.50
C HIS A 256 3.00 -8.02 3.48
N ALA A 257 2.46 -8.40 4.64
CA ALA A 257 1.56 -9.54 4.81
C ALA A 257 0.54 -9.25 5.92
N ILE A 258 -0.74 -9.13 5.56
CA ILE A 258 -1.83 -8.91 6.51
C ILE A 258 -2.47 -10.23 6.92
N GLY A 259 -2.84 -11.08 5.96
CA GLY A 259 -3.54 -12.34 6.22
C GLY A 259 -2.61 -13.46 6.70
N ASP A 260 -3.16 -14.45 7.40
CA ASP A 260 -2.39 -15.57 7.98
C ASP A 260 -1.74 -16.46 6.91
N ARG A 261 -2.40 -16.67 5.77
CA ARG A 261 -1.81 -17.37 4.61
C ARG A 261 -0.65 -16.58 4.01
N ALA A 262 -0.77 -15.26 3.88
CA ALA A 262 0.33 -14.42 3.41
C ALA A 262 1.54 -14.49 4.35
N ASN A 263 1.30 -14.33 5.66
CA ASN A 263 2.34 -14.42 6.69
C ASN A 263 3.08 -15.76 6.63
N ARG A 264 2.34 -16.88 6.53
CA ARG A 264 2.93 -18.23 6.41
C ARG A 264 3.83 -18.36 5.17
N ILE A 265 3.35 -17.92 4.01
CA ILE A 265 4.14 -17.98 2.76
C ILE A 265 5.39 -17.11 2.87
N CYS A 266 5.30 -15.91 3.44
CA CYS A 266 6.47 -15.06 3.66
C CYS A 266 7.51 -15.71 4.59
N LEU A 267 7.07 -16.36 5.68
CA LEU A 267 7.95 -17.12 6.57
C LEU A 267 8.61 -18.32 5.85
N ASP A 268 7.87 -19.03 4.99
CA ASP A 268 8.42 -20.11 4.15
C ASP A 268 9.51 -19.58 3.20
N VAL A 269 9.31 -18.38 2.64
CA VAL A 269 10.31 -17.72 1.78
C VAL A 269 11.57 -17.36 2.57
N PHE A 270 11.45 -16.76 3.76
CA PHE A 270 12.62 -16.44 4.60
C PHE A 270 13.37 -17.69 5.04
N GLN A 271 12.67 -18.76 5.37
CA GLN A 271 13.29 -20.06 5.67
C GLN A 271 14.07 -20.62 4.47
N ALA A 272 13.49 -20.55 3.26
CA ALA A 272 14.16 -20.97 2.03
C ALA A 272 15.40 -20.11 1.72
N VAL A 273 15.32 -18.80 1.93
CA VAL A 273 16.44 -17.86 1.80
C VAL A 273 17.58 -18.23 2.75
N ALA A 274 17.28 -18.44 4.04
CA ALA A 274 18.27 -18.85 5.03
C ALA A 274 18.94 -20.19 4.68
N LYS A 275 18.17 -21.16 4.17
CA LYS A 275 18.69 -22.45 3.71
C LYS A 275 19.59 -22.31 2.48
N ALA A 276 19.24 -21.45 1.52
CA ALA A 276 19.97 -21.31 0.26
C ALA A 276 21.26 -20.50 0.39
N ASN A 277 21.26 -19.42 1.19
CA ASN A 277 22.36 -18.45 1.27
C ASN A 277 23.11 -18.48 2.62
N GLY A 278 22.75 -19.40 3.52
CA GLY A 278 23.44 -19.59 4.80
C GLY A 278 23.04 -18.58 5.89
N PRO A 279 23.68 -18.65 7.07
CA PRO A 279 23.37 -17.76 8.19
C PRO A 279 23.86 -16.33 7.93
N ARG A 280 22.99 -15.36 8.18
CA ARG A 280 23.28 -13.91 8.13
C ARG A 280 22.33 -13.21 9.10
N ASP A 281 22.78 -12.14 9.73
CA ASP A 281 21.86 -11.22 10.40
C ASP A 281 21.14 -10.37 9.34
N ARG A 282 20.04 -10.91 8.81
CA ARG A 282 19.28 -10.29 7.71
C ARG A 282 18.41 -9.15 8.19
N ARG A 283 17.87 -9.31 9.41
CA ARG A 283 16.80 -8.47 9.95
C ARG A 283 15.61 -8.34 9.00
N ASP A 284 15.32 -9.40 8.23
CA ASP A 284 14.17 -9.43 7.35
C ASP A 284 12.89 -9.17 8.16
N ARG A 285 11.89 -8.59 7.49
CA ARG A 285 10.73 -8.02 8.16
C ARG A 285 9.45 -8.36 7.43
N ILE A 286 8.42 -8.62 8.22
CA ILE A 286 7.05 -8.64 7.75
C ILE A 286 6.39 -7.35 8.24
N GLU A 287 5.89 -6.57 7.29
CA GLU A 287 5.10 -5.39 7.55
C GLU A 287 3.65 -5.78 7.81
N HIS A 288 3.03 -5.11 8.77
CA HIS A 288 1.70 -5.40 9.32
C HIS A 288 1.71 -6.60 10.26
N ALA A 289 1.87 -7.82 9.73
CA ALA A 289 1.75 -9.07 10.50
C ALA A 289 0.45 -9.09 11.35
N GLN A 290 -0.66 -8.63 10.74
CA GLN A 290 -1.89 -8.28 11.46
C GLN A 290 -2.70 -9.52 11.86
N VAL A 291 -2.86 -10.48 10.94
CA VAL A 291 -3.50 -11.77 11.20
C VAL A 291 -2.44 -12.85 11.02
N VAL A 292 -2.04 -13.49 12.12
CA VAL A 292 -1.01 -14.53 12.11
C VAL A 292 -1.57 -15.77 12.79
N ALA A 293 -1.44 -16.92 12.14
CA ALA A 293 -1.87 -18.19 12.73
C ALA A 293 -1.00 -18.50 13.97
N PRO A 294 -1.58 -18.96 15.10
CA PRO A 294 -0.82 -19.19 16.33
C PRO A 294 0.41 -20.10 16.18
N MET A 295 0.34 -21.08 15.28
CA MET A 295 1.46 -21.98 14.98
C MET A 295 2.65 -21.27 14.32
N ASP A 296 2.43 -20.13 13.67
CA ASP A 296 3.47 -19.36 13.00
C ASP A 296 4.17 -18.34 13.94
N PHE A 297 3.66 -18.11 15.16
CA PHE A 297 4.28 -17.18 16.12
C PHE A 297 5.73 -17.56 16.45
N GLN A 298 5.99 -18.83 16.72
CA GLN A 298 7.33 -19.31 17.05
C GLN A 298 8.31 -19.14 15.87
N ARG A 299 7.80 -19.23 14.64
CA ARG A 299 8.62 -19.13 13.42
C ARG A 299 9.24 -17.75 13.25
N PHE A 300 8.56 -16.68 13.66
CA PHE A 300 9.16 -15.33 13.67
C PHE A 300 10.44 -15.29 14.51
N ALA A 301 10.42 -15.90 15.69
CA ALA A 301 11.58 -15.94 16.58
C ALA A 301 12.69 -16.84 16.03
N GLU A 302 12.35 -18.04 15.55
CA GLU A 302 13.31 -19.01 14.98
C GLU A 302 14.04 -18.45 13.75
N LEU A 303 13.30 -17.76 12.88
CA LEU A 303 13.83 -17.16 11.65
C LEU A 303 14.42 -15.77 11.88
N LYS A 304 14.30 -15.21 13.09
CA LYS A 304 14.70 -13.83 13.45
C LYS A 304 14.07 -12.76 12.55
N VAL A 305 12.81 -12.99 12.17
CA VAL A 305 12.02 -12.06 11.34
C VAL A 305 11.38 -11.01 12.24
N ILE A 306 11.47 -9.74 11.85
CA ILE A 306 10.86 -8.62 12.56
C ILE A 306 9.39 -8.51 12.16
N ALA A 307 8.47 -8.61 13.12
CA ALA A 307 7.08 -8.19 12.94
C ALA A 307 6.99 -6.66 13.12
N SER A 308 6.84 -5.94 12.01
CA SER A 308 6.74 -4.47 11.96
C SER A 308 5.26 -4.07 11.96
N MET A 309 4.69 -3.93 13.15
CA MET A 309 3.25 -3.75 13.40
C MET A 309 2.85 -2.28 13.55
N GLN A 310 1.60 -1.94 13.21
CA GLN A 310 1.03 -0.59 13.33
C GLN A 310 -0.14 -0.59 14.33
N PRO A 311 0.09 -0.34 15.63
CA PRO A 311 -0.95 -0.42 16.66
C PRO A 311 -2.19 0.45 16.40
N SER A 312 -2.05 1.53 15.63
CA SER A 312 -3.20 2.35 15.22
C SER A 312 -4.24 1.53 14.43
N HIS A 313 -3.82 0.52 13.67
CA HIS A 313 -4.74 -0.36 12.94
C HIS A 313 -5.65 -1.15 13.88
N GLN A 314 -5.18 -1.53 15.07
CA GLN A 314 -6.04 -2.18 16.06
C GLN A 314 -7.25 -1.30 16.37
N THR A 315 -7.04 -0.01 16.61
CA THR A 315 -8.14 0.91 16.97
C THR A 315 -9.08 1.24 15.80
N THR A 316 -8.59 1.22 14.56
CA THR A 316 -9.43 1.44 13.37
C THR A 316 -10.19 0.18 12.98
N ASP A 317 -9.57 -0.98 13.12
CA ASP A 317 -10.05 -2.24 12.55
C ASP A 317 -10.87 -3.05 13.57
N MET A 318 -10.68 -2.83 14.88
CA MET A 318 -11.40 -3.57 15.94
C MET A 318 -12.93 -3.55 15.80
N ARG A 319 -13.48 -2.58 15.06
CA ARG A 319 -14.94 -2.43 14.86
C ARG A 319 -15.53 -3.49 13.94
N TRP A 320 -14.70 -4.18 13.17
CA TRP A 320 -15.14 -5.13 12.15
C TRP A 320 -14.18 -6.32 11.98
N ALA A 321 -12.97 -6.30 12.58
CA ALA A 321 -11.98 -7.35 12.41
C ALA A 321 -12.50 -8.73 12.85
N GLU A 322 -13.24 -8.81 13.97
CA GLU A 322 -13.84 -10.06 14.47
C GLU A 322 -14.93 -10.61 13.54
N ASP A 323 -15.66 -9.75 12.83
CA ASP A 323 -16.68 -10.18 11.87
C ASP A 323 -16.06 -10.80 10.61
N ARG A 324 -14.76 -10.52 10.34
CA ARG A 324 -14.06 -10.92 9.12
C ARG A 324 -13.07 -12.05 9.33
N ALA A 325 -12.36 -12.02 10.46
CA ALA A 325 -11.40 -13.04 10.85
C ALA A 325 -12.10 -14.13 11.66
N HIS A 326 -11.88 -15.39 11.30
CA HIS A 326 -12.35 -16.51 12.11
C HIS A 326 -11.76 -16.46 13.53
N THR A 327 -12.54 -16.88 14.52
CA THR A 327 -12.27 -16.88 15.99
C THR A 327 -11.01 -17.63 16.46
N ARG A 328 -10.13 -18.08 15.56
CA ARG A 328 -8.86 -18.76 15.87
C ARG A 328 -7.61 -17.94 15.54
N GLY A 329 -7.75 -16.84 14.80
CA GLY A 329 -6.71 -15.82 14.69
C GLY A 329 -7.08 -14.68 15.61
N THR A 330 -6.47 -14.59 16.78
CA THR A 330 -6.64 -13.40 17.62
C THR A 330 -6.13 -12.20 16.82
N PRO A 331 -6.94 -11.17 16.55
CA PRO A 331 -6.43 -9.93 15.99
C PRO A 331 -5.41 -9.36 17.00
N CYS A 332 -4.15 -9.18 16.57
CA CYS A 332 -3.12 -8.58 17.42
C CYS A 332 -3.32 -7.07 17.58
#